data_AF-A0A438JYP0-F1
#
_entry.id   AF-A0A438JYP0-F1
#
_cell.length_a   1.000
_cell.length_b   1.000
_cell.length_c   1.000
_cell.angle_alpha   90.00
_cell.angle_beta   90.00
_cell.angle_gamma   90.00
#
_symmetry.space_group_name_H-M   'P 1'
#
loop_
_entity.id
_entity.type
_entity.pdbx_description
1 polymer ?
#
loop_
_entity_poly.entity_id
_entity_poly.type
_entity_poly.pdbx_seq_one_letter_code
_entity_poly.pdbx_strand_id
1 'polypeptide(L)'
;MPTVSVGRDHLFEALGRTYEQEEFEELCFEFGIELDDVTTEKEVMRKEKHLEEEASANEEVIYKIEVPANRYDLLCLEGLVQALRIFKKADQIPTYTLADVSKESMLKMHVKPETSLIRPFVVCAVLRGITFDESRYNSFIDLQDRLHQNICR
;
A
#
# COMPACT_ATOMS: atom_id res chain seq x y z
N MET A 1 -13.53 1.30 8.81
CA MET A 1 -12.20 0.66 8.93
C MET A 1 -11.31 1.35 7.87
N PRO A 2 -9.97 1.22 7.87
CA PRO A 2 -9.18 1.90 6.85
C PRO A 2 -9.54 1.39 5.45
N THR A 3 -9.74 2.33 4.51
CA THR A 3 -10.06 2.03 3.11
C THR A 3 -8.86 2.34 2.23
N VAL A 4 -8.43 1.39 1.40
CA VAL A 4 -7.33 1.53 0.45
C VAL A 4 -7.89 1.64 -0.95
N SER A 5 -7.50 2.68 -1.67
CA SER A 5 -7.89 2.90 -3.07
C SER A 5 -6.78 2.37 -3.97
N VAL A 6 -7.09 1.43 -4.84
CA VAL A 6 -6.14 0.83 -5.78
C VAL A 6 -6.71 0.81 -7.20
N GLY A 7 -5.86 1.07 -8.19
CA GLY A 7 -6.21 0.88 -9.60
C GLY A 7 -6.47 -0.59 -9.90
N ARG A 8 -7.64 -0.91 -10.46
CA ARG A 8 -8.08 -2.28 -10.76
C ARG A 8 -7.10 -2.98 -11.70
N ASP A 9 -6.71 -2.32 -12.78
CA ASP A 9 -5.89 -2.94 -13.81
C ASP A 9 -4.48 -3.23 -13.27
N HIS A 10 -3.92 -2.30 -12.49
CA HIS A 10 -2.65 -2.48 -11.78
C HIS A 10 -2.72 -3.59 -10.73
N LEU A 11 -3.83 -3.67 -9.99
CA LEU A 11 -4.08 -4.73 -9.01
C LEU A 11 -4.11 -6.11 -9.69
N PHE A 12 -4.83 -6.24 -10.80
CA PHE A 12 -4.97 -7.51 -11.52
C PHE A 12 -3.67 -7.92 -12.22
N GLU A 13 -2.94 -6.96 -12.78
CA GLU A 13 -1.59 -7.20 -13.31
C GLU A 13 -0.67 -7.74 -12.21
N ALA A 14 -0.67 -7.13 -11.03
CA ALA A 14 0.16 -7.55 -9.90
C ALA A 14 -0.27 -8.92 -9.31
N LEU A 15 -1.57 -9.21 -9.30
CA LEU A 15 -2.11 -10.54 -8.95
C LEU A 15 -1.77 -11.61 -10.00
N GLY A 16 -1.41 -11.21 -11.22
CA GLY A 16 -1.06 -12.10 -12.33
C GLY A 16 -2.27 -12.74 -13.02
N ARG A 17 -3.48 -12.24 -12.77
CA ARG A 17 -4.71 -12.65 -13.44
C ARG A 17 -5.77 -11.55 -13.36
N THR A 18 -6.60 -11.47 -14.39
CA THR A 18 -7.80 -10.63 -14.39
C THR A 18 -8.91 -11.34 -13.61
N TYR A 19 -9.67 -10.58 -12.85
CA TYR A 19 -10.87 -11.07 -12.15
C TYR A 19 -12.09 -10.35 -12.71
N GLU A 20 -13.21 -11.07 -12.79
CA GLU A 20 -14.51 -10.40 -12.85
C GLU A 20 -14.82 -9.78 -11.49
N GLN A 21 -15.65 -8.74 -11.44
CA GLN A 21 -15.93 -8.03 -10.20
C GLN A 21 -16.50 -8.96 -9.11
N GLU A 22 -17.50 -9.78 -9.45
CA GLU A 22 -18.10 -10.76 -8.52
C GLU A 22 -17.06 -11.76 -7.99
N GLU A 23 -16.13 -12.19 -8.85
CA GLU A 23 -15.06 -13.12 -8.46
C GLU A 23 -14.06 -12.46 -7.52
N PHE A 24 -13.79 -11.17 -7.71
CA PHE A 24 -12.93 -10.40 -6.82
C PHE A 24 -13.62 -10.10 -5.48
N GLU A 25 -14.92 -9.83 -5.48
CA GLU A 25 -15.73 -9.68 -4.26
C GLU A 25 -15.73 -10.96 -3.42
N GLU A 26 -15.90 -12.13 -4.05
CA GLU A 26 -15.81 -13.43 -3.38
C GLU A 26 -14.40 -13.67 -2.79
N LEU A 27 -13.33 -13.33 -3.54
CA LEU A 27 -11.96 -13.38 -3.03
C LEU A 27 -11.77 -12.50 -1.79
N CYS A 28 -12.25 -11.26 -1.84
CA CYS A 28 -12.20 -10.33 -0.73
C CYS A 28 -12.90 -10.92 0.50
N PHE A 29 -14.12 -11.43 0.32
CA PHE A 29 -14.92 -12.03 1.38
C PHE A 29 -14.22 -13.25 2.01
N GLU A 30 -13.69 -14.17 1.19
CA GLU A 30 -12.95 -15.34 1.69
C GLU A 30 -11.70 -14.96 2.51
N PHE A 31 -11.03 -13.88 2.12
CA PHE A 31 -9.84 -13.38 2.82
C PHE A 31 -10.18 -12.56 4.08
N GLY A 32 -11.40 -12.01 4.17
CA GLY A 32 -11.85 -11.16 5.28
C GLY A 32 -11.59 -9.67 5.06
N ILE A 33 -11.61 -9.22 3.80
CA ILE A 33 -11.62 -7.80 3.38
C ILE A 33 -12.89 -7.54 2.55
N GLU A 34 -13.24 -6.28 2.31
CA GLU A 34 -14.47 -5.93 1.60
C GLU A 34 -14.18 -4.98 0.44
N LEU A 35 -14.75 -5.24 -0.73
CA LEU A 35 -14.79 -4.27 -1.82
C LEU A 35 -15.97 -3.33 -1.55
N ASP A 36 -15.67 -2.14 -1.03
CA ASP A 36 -16.68 -1.16 -0.57
C ASP A 36 -17.29 -0.38 -1.74
N ASP A 37 -16.46 0.08 -2.68
CA ASP A 37 -16.90 0.93 -3.79
C ASP A 37 -16.01 0.74 -5.02
N VAL A 38 -16.61 0.88 -6.21
CA VAL A 38 -15.93 0.86 -7.50
C VAL A 38 -16.20 2.19 -8.19
N THR A 39 -15.15 2.99 -8.35
CA THR A 39 -15.26 4.34 -8.94
C THR A 39 -14.29 4.47 -10.11
N THR A 40 -14.43 5.51 -10.91
CA THR A 40 -13.41 5.87 -11.92
C THR A 40 -12.65 7.12 -11.46
N GLU A 41 -11.41 7.28 -11.92
CA GLU A 41 -10.63 8.50 -11.65
C GLU A 41 -11.41 9.80 -11.93
N LYS A 42 -12.26 9.80 -12.96
CA LYS A 42 -13.12 10.93 -13.31
C LYS A 42 -14.12 11.27 -12.21
N GLU A 43 -14.77 10.28 -11.62
CA GLU A 43 -15.73 10.50 -10.54
C GLU A 43 -15.07 10.97 -9.25
N VAL A 44 -13.84 10.51 -8.98
CA VAL A 44 -13.03 10.98 -7.85
C VAL A 44 -12.61 12.44 -8.07
N MET A 45 -12.01 12.77 -9.24
CA MET A 45 -11.60 14.16 -9.54
C MET A 45 -12.79 15.13 -9.58
N ARG A 46 -13.94 14.71 -10.10
CA ARG A 46 -15.16 15.53 -10.15
C ARG A 46 -15.68 15.84 -8.74
N LYS A 47 -15.60 14.89 -7.81
CA LYS A 47 -16.02 15.08 -6.41
C LYS A 47 -15.02 15.90 -5.60
N GLU A 48 -13.71 15.74 -5.83
CA GLU A 48 -12.68 16.42 -5.03
C GLU A 48 -12.31 17.82 -5.52
N LYS A 49 -12.32 18.07 -6.84
CA LYS A 49 -11.75 19.31 -7.42
C LYS A 49 -12.76 20.25 -8.08
N HIS A 50 -14.05 19.90 -8.15
CA HIS A 50 -15.09 20.71 -8.83
C HIS A 50 -14.70 21.19 -10.24
N LEU A 51 -13.86 20.43 -10.95
CA LEU A 51 -13.40 20.75 -12.30
C LEU A 51 -14.11 19.86 -13.33
N GLU A 52 -14.66 20.48 -14.37
CA GLU A 52 -15.17 19.81 -15.57
C GLU A 52 -14.06 19.81 -16.62
N GLU A 53 -13.11 18.87 -16.55
CA GLU A 53 -12.13 18.68 -17.64
C GLU A 53 -12.58 17.56 -18.60
N GLU A 54 -12.36 17.80 -19.90
CA GLU A 54 -12.71 16.90 -20.99
C GLU A 54 -11.91 15.59 -20.96
N ALA A 55 -12.55 14.53 -21.44
CA ALA A 55 -12.07 13.15 -21.42
C ALA A 55 -10.64 12.98 -21.99
N SER A 56 -9.67 12.78 -21.11
CA SER A 56 -8.50 11.97 -21.45
C SER A 56 -8.93 10.50 -21.58
N ALA A 57 -8.33 9.80 -22.55
CA ALA A 57 -8.75 8.48 -23.03
C ALA A 57 -8.44 7.30 -22.08
N ASN A 58 -7.85 7.55 -20.91
CA ASN A 58 -7.52 6.52 -19.94
C ASN A 58 -8.44 6.67 -18.72
N GLU A 59 -9.58 5.97 -18.74
CA GLU A 59 -10.45 5.84 -17.56
C GLU A 59 -9.92 4.70 -16.68
N GLU A 60 -9.07 5.02 -15.71
CA GLU A 60 -8.65 4.02 -14.72
C GLU A 60 -9.79 3.76 -13.72
N VAL A 61 -10.14 2.48 -13.57
CA VAL A 61 -11.13 2.00 -12.59
C VAL A 61 -10.41 1.82 -11.25
N ILE A 62 -10.94 2.45 -10.20
CA ILE A 62 -10.42 2.43 -8.83
C ILE A 62 -11.32 1.55 -7.97
N TYR A 63 -10.71 0.57 -7.31
CA TYR A 63 -11.33 -0.24 -6.27
C TYR A 63 -11.01 0.34 -4.90
N LYS A 64 -12.05 0.57 -4.10
CA LYS A 64 -11.93 0.93 -2.70
C LYS A 64 -12.14 -0.30 -1.85
N ILE A 65 -11.09 -0.74 -1.19
CA ILE A 65 -11.06 -1.96 -0.41
C ILE A 65 -10.98 -1.59 1.07
N GLU A 66 -11.97 -2.00 1.85
CA GLU A 66 -11.96 -1.85 3.29
C GLU A 66 -11.16 -2.99 3.93
N VAL A 67 -10.16 -2.64 4.74
CA VAL A 67 -9.25 -3.59 5.39
C VAL A 67 -9.35 -3.52 6.91
N PRO A 68 -9.13 -4.63 7.64
CA PRO A 68 -9.10 -4.62 9.09
C PRO A 68 -8.05 -3.66 9.65
N ALA A 69 -8.41 -2.87 10.67
CA ALA A 69 -7.53 -1.86 11.27
C ALA A 69 -6.28 -2.44 11.96
N ASN A 70 -6.24 -3.74 12.22
CA ASN A 70 -5.11 -4.47 12.80
C ASN A 70 -4.16 -5.06 11.75
N ARG A 71 -4.45 -4.90 10.45
CA ARG A 71 -3.65 -5.43 9.34
C ARG A 71 -2.95 -4.30 8.58
N TYR A 72 -1.93 -3.72 9.22
CA TYR A 72 -1.16 -2.59 8.65
C TYR A 72 -0.41 -2.96 7.37
N ASP A 73 -0.13 -4.25 7.18
CA ASP A 73 0.45 -4.82 5.97
C ASP A 73 -0.47 -4.69 4.75
N LEU A 74 -1.77 -4.46 4.93
CA LEU A 74 -2.74 -4.34 3.83
C LEU A 74 -3.01 -2.88 3.42
N LEU A 75 -2.27 -1.91 3.95
CA LEU A 75 -2.52 -0.48 3.70
C LEU A 75 -1.95 0.03 2.37
N CYS A 76 -1.40 -0.84 1.52
CA CYS A 76 -0.93 -0.50 0.17
C CYS A 76 -1.20 -1.64 -0.83
N LEU A 77 -1.06 -1.33 -2.12
CA LEU A 77 -1.22 -2.29 -3.21
C LEU A 77 -0.30 -3.52 -3.04
N GLU A 78 0.98 -3.30 -2.76
CA GLU A 78 1.99 -4.36 -2.69
C GLU A 78 1.67 -5.35 -1.57
N GLY A 79 1.22 -4.84 -0.43
CA GLY A 79 0.83 -5.63 0.73
C GLY A 79 -0.45 -6.44 0.50
N LEU A 80 -1.47 -5.81 -0.10
CA LEU A 80 -2.70 -6.49 -0.53
C LEU A 80 -2.39 -7.63 -1.50
N VAL A 81 -1.64 -7.34 -2.57
CA VAL A 81 -1.27 -8.33 -3.59
C VAL A 81 -0.48 -9.48 -2.98
N GLN A 82 0.54 -9.18 -2.16
CA GLN A 82 1.35 -10.21 -1.50
C GLN A 82 0.47 -11.12 -0.62
N ALA A 83 -0.40 -10.54 0.20
CA ALA A 83 -1.25 -11.31 1.10
C ALA A 83 -2.28 -12.17 0.35
N LEU A 84 -2.92 -11.64 -0.70
CA LEU A 84 -3.89 -12.36 -1.52
C LEU A 84 -3.22 -13.50 -2.32
N ARG A 85 -2.02 -13.27 -2.88
CA ARG A 85 -1.25 -14.30 -3.60
C ARG A 85 -0.81 -15.44 -2.69
N ILE A 86 -0.36 -15.13 -1.47
CA ILE A 86 -0.04 -16.15 -0.45
C ILE A 86 -1.30 -16.90 -0.02
N PHE A 87 -2.42 -16.21 0.20
CA PHE A 87 -3.69 -16.83 0.60
C PHE A 87 -4.17 -17.85 -0.45
N LYS A 88 -4.08 -17.50 -1.74
CA LYS A 88 -4.39 -18.42 -2.84
C LYS A 88 -3.28 -19.43 -3.16
N LYS A 89 -2.21 -19.48 -2.34
CA LYS A 89 -1.06 -20.39 -2.49
C LYS A 89 -0.33 -20.23 -3.83
N ALA A 90 -0.45 -19.07 -4.47
CA ALA A 90 0.28 -18.74 -5.69
C ALA A 90 1.76 -18.47 -5.37
N ASP A 91 2.02 -17.81 -4.23
CA ASP A 91 3.37 -17.53 -3.74
C ASP A 91 3.62 -18.17 -2.37
N GLN A 92 4.91 -18.39 -2.07
CA GLN A 92 5.34 -18.77 -0.72
C GLN A 92 5.47 -17.53 0.18
N ILE A 93 5.38 -17.75 1.49
CA ILE A 93 5.58 -16.69 2.48
C ILE A 93 7.02 -16.15 2.35
N PRO A 94 7.22 -14.86 2.07
CA PRO A 94 8.54 -14.27 1.93
C PRO A 94 9.30 -14.32 3.26
N THR A 95 10.60 -14.60 3.19
CA THR A 95 11.49 -14.52 4.36
C THR A 95 12.32 -13.26 4.27
N TYR A 96 12.05 -12.31 5.17
CA TYR A 96 12.83 -11.07 5.27
C TYR A 96 14.08 -11.30 6.12
N THR A 97 15.26 -11.04 5.55
CA THR A 97 16.55 -11.19 6.23
C THR A 97 17.31 -9.88 6.23
N LEU A 98 18.18 -9.69 7.23
CA LEU A 98 19.08 -8.55 7.27
C LEU A 98 20.24 -8.82 6.32
N ALA A 99 20.52 -7.86 5.44
CA ALA A 99 21.71 -7.91 4.60
C ALA A 99 22.98 -7.88 5.46
N ASP A 100 23.98 -8.67 5.07
CA ASP A 100 25.30 -8.60 5.70
C ASP A 100 26.00 -7.30 5.26
N VAL A 101 26.21 -6.39 6.21
CA VAL A 101 26.81 -5.08 5.95
C VAL A 101 28.02 -4.94 6.88
N SER A 102 29.17 -4.60 6.30
CA SER A 102 30.39 -4.38 7.08
C SER A 102 30.21 -3.26 8.10
N LYS A 103 30.92 -3.33 9.23
CA LYS A 103 30.86 -2.31 10.29
C LYS A 103 31.17 -0.90 9.79
N GLU A 104 32.02 -0.79 8.76
CA GLU A 104 32.41 0.47 8.14
C GLU A 104 31.28 1.09 7.30
N SER A 105 30.41 0.28 6.72
CA SER A 105 29.26 0.73 5.90
C SER A 105 27.96 0.87 6.70
N MET A 106 28.01 0.60 8.02
CA MET A 106 26.87 0.67 8.91
C MET A 106 26.55 2.11 9.29
N LEU A 107 25.39 2.60 8.84
CA LEU A 107 24.90 3.92 9.24
C LEU A 107 24.43 3.90 10.69
N LYS A 108 24.75 4.97 11.42
CA LYS A 108 24.39 5.12 12.84
C LYS A 108 23.52 6.35 13.03
N MET A 109 22.45 6.19 13.80
CA MET A 109 21.61 7.28 14.27
C MET A 109 21.80 7.41 15.78
N HIS A 110 22.16 8.61 16.24
CA HIS A 110 22.42 8.88 17.65
C HIS A 110 21.28 9.70 18.26
N VAL A 111 20.59 9.13 19.25
CA VAL A 111 19.57 9.82 20.03
C VAL A 111 20.26 10.58 21.16
N LYS A 112 20.07 11.90 21.21
CA LYS A 112 20.71 12.72 22.24
C LYS A 112 19.84 12.84 23.49
N PRO A 113 20.40 13.05 24.70
CA PRO A 113 19.63 13.13 25.93
C PRO A 113 18.53 14.20 25.92
N GLU A 114 18.71 15.29 25.18
CA GLU A 114 17.76 16.40 25.10
C GLU A 114 16.40 15.98 24.49
N THR A 115 16.34 14.89 23.71
CA THR A 115 15.07 14.41 23.13
C THR A 115 14.23 13.59 24.11
N SER A 116 14.78 13.21 25.27
CA SER A 116 14.15 12.28 26.22
C SER A 116 12.79 12.74 26.75
N LEU A 117 12.57 14.06 26.86
CA LEU A 117 11.31 14.62 27.39
C LEU A 117 10.19 14.70 26.34
N ILE A 118 10.53 14.70 25.05
CA ILE A 118 9.57 14.95 23.96
C ILE A 118 9.35 13.68 23.13
N ARG A 119 10.43 13.08 22.62
CA ARG A 119 10.40 11.86 21.80
C ARG A 119 11.67 11.04 22.08
N PRO A 120 11.62 10.13 23.07
CA PRO A 120 12.81 9.48 23.63
C PRO A 120 13.44 8.42 22.72
N PHE A 121 12.69 7.88 21.76
CA PHE A 121 13.14 6.76 20.93
C PHE A 121 12.93 7.05 19.44
N VAL A 122 13.84 6.57 18.62
CA VAL A 122 13.72 6.56 17.16
C VAL A 122 14.45 5.32 16.62
N VAL A 123 13.87 4.69 15.60
CA VAL A 123 14.39 3.50 14.94
C VAL A 123 14.45 3.78 13.45
N CYS A 124 15.53 3.35 12.79
CA CYS A 124 15.71 3.49 11.34
C CYS A 124 16.24 2.19 10.75
N ALA A 125 15.87 1.94 9.49
CA ALA A 125 16.41 0.88 8.67
C ALA A 125 16.70 1.43 7.27
N VAL A 126 17.56 0.74 6.51
CA VAL A 126 17.91 1.13 5.14
C VAL A 126 17.64 -0.04 4.21
N LEU A 127 16.82 0.21 3.20
CA LEU A 127 16.62 -0.69 2.07
C LEU A 127 17.51 -0.20 0.92
N ARG A 128 18.34 -1.10 0.36
CA ARG A 128 19.29 -0.76 -0.72
C ARG A 128 18.85 -1.41 -2.03
N GLY A 129 19.16 -0.74 -3.14
CA GLY A 129 18.86 -1.27 -4.48
C GLY A 129 17.40 -1.17 -4.90
N ILE A 130 16.62 -0.27 -4.28
CA ILE A 130 15.24 -0.02 -4.70
C ILE A 130 15.24 0.72 -6.02
N THR A 131 14.49 0.22 -7.00
CA THR A 131 14.21 0.90 -8.27
C THR A 131 12.80 1.46 -8.21
N PHE A 132 12.70 2.79 -8.18
CA PHE A 132 11.43 3.49 -8.23
C PHE A 132 11.06 3.82 -9.67
N ASP A 133 9.78 3.60 -9.97
CA ASP A 133 9.05 4.28 -11.02
C ASP A 133 8.04 5.24 -10.37
N GLU A 134 7.32 6.02 -11.16
CA GLU A 134 6.35 7.00 -10.66
C GLU A 134 5.22 6.34 -9.85
N SER A 135 4.72 5.19 -10.29
CA SER A 135 3.64 4.46 -9.61
C SER A 135 4.09 3.93 -8.25
N ARG A 136 5.25 3.25 -8.19
CA ARG A 136 5.85 2.74 -6.95
C ARG A 136 6.22 3.85 -5.98
N TYR A 137 6.70 4.98 -6.50
CA TYR A 137 7.00 6.14 -5.66
C TYR A 137 5.72 6.68 -5.00
N ASN A 138 4.65 6.85 -5.77
CA ASN A 138 3.36 7.32 -5.25
C ASN A 138 2.78 6.33 -4.23
N SER A 139 2.82 5.03 -4.51
CA SER A 139 2.41 3.97 -3.57
C SER A 139 3.21 4.03 -2.26
N PHE A 140 4.53 4.25 -2.35
CA PHE A 140 5.40 4.35 -1.17
C PHE A 140 5.07 5.56 -0.29
N ILE A 141 4.76 6.71 -0.89
CA ILE A 141 4.34 7.91 -0.15
C ILE A 141 2.94 7.72 0.44
N ASP A 142 1.99 7.16 -0.31
CA ASP A 142 0.62 6.90 0.18
C ASP A 142 0.63 5.96 1.40
N LEU A 143 1.46 4.91 1.37
CA LEU A 143 1.64 4.03 2.52
C LEU A 143 2.15 4.80 3.76
N GLN A 144 3.11 5.71 3.59
CA GLN A 144 3.62 6.54 4.67
C GLN A 144 2.50 7.39 5.29
N ASP A 145 1.71 8.07 4.45
CA ASP A 145 0.63 8.93 4.91
C ASP A 145 -0.48 8.14 5.61
N ARG A 146 -0.82 6.96 5.10
CA ARG A 146 -1.79 6.06 5.73
C ARG A 146 -1.34 5.57 7.10
N LEU A 147 -0.06 5.24 7.26
CA LEU A 147 0.49 4.86 8.57
C LEU A 147 0.46 6.04 9.55
N HIS A 148 0.82 7.25 9.08
CA HIS A 148 0.77 8.46 9.89
C HIS A 148 -0.63 8.80 10.38
N GLN A 149 -1.66 8.69 9.53
CA GLN A 149 -3.04 8.99 9.89
C GLN A 149 -3.66 7.96 10.86
N ASN A 150 -3.20 6.71 10.77
CA ASN A 150 -3.76 5.59 11.52
C ASN A 150 -2.97 5.26 12.80
N ILE A 151 -1.80 4.64 12.64
CA ILE A 151 -1.08 4.03 13.77
C ILE A 151 -0.17 5.01 14.51
N CYS A 152 0.34 6.06 13.84
CA CYS A 152 1.32 6.98 14.41
C CYS A 152 0.70 8.21 15.12
N ARG A 153 -0.47 8.05 15.76
CA ARG A 153 -1.12 9.11 16.53
C ARG A 153 -0.35 9.49 17.79
#